data_AF-A0ABD2CJC7-F1
#
_entry.id   AF-A0ABD2CJC7-F1
#
_cell.length_a   1.000
_cell.length_b   1.000
_cell.length_c   1.000
_cell.angle_alpha   90.00
_cell.angle_beta   90.00
_cell.angle_gamma   90.00
#
_symmetry.space_group_name_H-M   'P 1'
#
loop_
_entity.id
_entity.type
_entity.pdbx_description
1 polymer ?
#
loop_
_entity_poly.entity_id
_entity_poly.type
_entity_poly.pdbx_seq_one_letter_code
_entity_poly.pdbx_strand_id
1 'polypeptide(L)'
;MYEYRKSKEDEKTRYDDQAKKLKVKLSPKASKEKKAKKQTKEDQSMFILSLDPYEKPLKWWENEHVKYAINYKPVKSRVQELMGSNIIHLTDREYMKIFTDNIRKSYRDAQLSRIEKKKEWVKSMFGSFILKDNI
;
A
#
# COMPACT_ATOMS: atom_id res chain seq x y z
N MET A 1 -45.38 -29.63 10.28
CA MET A 1 -45.16 -28.27 9.73
C MET A 1 -45.94 -27.21 10.51
N TYR A 2 -45.71 -27.05 11.83
CA TYR A 2 -46.38 -26.00 12.63
C TYR A 2 -45.43 -25.15 13.48
N GLU A 3 -44.16 -25.52 13.59
CA GLU A 3 -43.20 -24.80 14.45
C GLU A 3 -42.47 -23.65 13.74
N TYR A 4 -42.54 -23.59 12.40
CA TYR A 4 -41.82 -22.57 11.61
C TYR A 4 -42.56 -21.22 11.49
N ARG A 5 -43.86 -21.16 11.80
CA ARG A 5 -44.63 -19.89 11.74
C ARG A 5 -44.53 -19.06 13.02
N LYS A 6 -44.38 -19.71 14.18
CA LYS A 6 -44.37 -19.05 15.49
C LYS A 6 -43.12 -18.16 15.68
N SER A 7 -41.98 -18.57 15.14
CA SER A 7 -40.72 -17.82 15.25
C SER A 7 -40.69 -16.51 14.46
N LYS A 8 -41.47 -16.38 13.37
CA LYS A 8 -41.54 -15.13 12.59
C LYS A 8 -42.45 -14.06 13.21
N GLU A 9 -43.44 -14.46 14.01
CA GLU A 9 -44.33 -13.51 14.70
C GLU A 9 -43.64 -12.89 15.92
N ASP A 10 -42.80 -13.65 16.63
CA ASP A 10 -42.01 -13.16 17.77
C ASP A 10 -40.88 -12.21 17.35
N GLU A 11 -40.35 -12.34 16.13
CA GLU A 11 -39.31 -11.45 15.61
C GLU A 11 -39.89 -10.11 15.15
N LYS A 12 -41.12 -10.09 14.64
CA LYS A 12 -41.80 -8.86 14.17
C LYS A 12 -42.17 -7.92 15.33
N THR A 13 -42.56 -8.45 16.47
CA THR A 13 -42.92 -7.64 17.67
C THR A 13 -41.70 -6.95 18.31
N ARG A 14 -40.50 -7.55 18.20
CA ARG A 14 -39.24 -6.95 18.69
C ARG A 14 -38.82 -5.69 17.91
N TYR A 15 -39.09 -5.62 16.61
CA TYR A 15 -38.74 -4.45 15.80
C TYR A 15 -39.66 -3.24 16.05
N ASP A 16 -40.94 -3.46 16.36
CA ASP A 16 -41.91 -2.39 16.63
C ASP A 16 -41.68 -1.70 17.99
N ASP A 17 -41.22 -2.43 19.00
CA ASP A 17 -40.88 -1.86 20.32
C ASP A 17 -39.58 -1.03 20.29
N GLN A 18 -38.63 -1.38 19.41
CA GLN A 18 -37.41 -0.61 19.23
C GLN A 18 -37.66 0.72 18.48
N ALA A 19 -38.56 0.71 17.50
CA ALA A 19 -38.99 1.92 16.78
C ALA A 19 -39.74 2.91 17.68
N LYS A 20 -40.53 2.43 18.66
CA LYS A 20 -41.18 3.28 19.68
C LYS A 20 -40.17 3.87 20.67
N LYS A 21 -39.12 3.13 21.07
CA LYS A 21 -38.05 3.67 21.93
C LYS A 21 -37.18 4.74 21.26
N LEU A 22 -37.02 4.70 19.95
CA LEU A 22 -36.27 5.73 19.20
C LEU A 22 -37.09 6.99 18.93
N LYS A 23 -38.42 6.90 18.77
CA LYS A 23 -39.29 8.06 18.56
C LYS A 23 -39.53 8.92 19.82
N VAL A 24 -39.31 8.40 21.03
CA VAL A 24 -39.52 9.16 22.29
C VAL A 24 -38.36 10.11 22.63
N LYS A 25 -37.20 10.04 21.94
CA LYS A 25 -36.06 10.94 22.20
C LYS A 25 -36.01 12.20 21.33
N LEU A 26 -36.97 12.39 20.43
CA LEU A 26 -37.13 13.60 19.63
C LEU A 26 -38.36 14.37 20.11
N SER A 27 -38.21 15.07 21.24
CA SER A 27 -39.08 16.21 21.57
C SER A 27 -38.22 17.46 21.77
N PRO A 28 -38.73 18.65 21.39
CA PRO A 28 -37.94 19.86 21.30
C PRO A 28 -37.84 20.51 22.67
N LYS A 29 -36.64 20.52 23.27
CA LYS A 29 -36.35 21.41 24.40
C LYS A 29 -35.96 22.78 23.85
N ALA A 30 -36.84 23.74 24.09
CA ALA A 30 -36.64 25.15 23.83
C ALA A 30 -35.41 25.71 24.55
N SER A 31 -34.81 26.70 23.85
CA SER A 31 -34.01 27.84 24.32
C SER A 31 -32.71 27.61 25.10
N LYS A 32 -31.59 27.62 24.37
CA LYS A 32 -30.48 28.54 24.66
C LYS A 32 -29.96 29.13 23.35
N GLU A 33 -30.20 30.41 23.14
CA GLU A 33 -29.57 31.20 22.08
C GLU A 33 -28.05 31.12 22.22
N LYS A 34 -27.42 30.31 21.38
CA LYS A 34 -25.97 30.35 21.20
C LYS A 34 -25.70 31.44 20.19
N LYS A 35 -25.11 32.54 20.66
CA LYS A 35 -24.59 33.64 19.83
C LYS A 35 -23.87 33.06 18.62
N ALA A 36 -24.35 33.36 17.42
CA ALA A 36 -23.71 32.99 16.18
C ALA A 36 -22.31 33.61 16.15
N LYS A 37 -21.28 32.79 16.34
CA LYS A 37 -19.91 33.18 16.00
C LYS A 37 -19.93 33.41 14.49
N LYS A 38 -19.65 34.65 14.06
CA LYS A 38 -19.41 34.96 12.65
C LYS A 38 -18.31 34.02 12.16
N GLN A 39 -18.67 33.06 11.32
CA GLN A 39 -17.68 32.25 10.60
C GLN A 39 -16.80 33.21 9.82
N THR A 40 -15.51 33.20 10.13
CA THR A 40 -14.49 33.91 9.38
C THR A 40 -14.44 33.28 7.98
N LYS A 41 -14.24 34.08 6.92
CA LYS A 41 -14.10 33.57 5.54
C LYS A 41 -12.99 32.50 5.42
N GLU A 42 -12.02 32.55 6.33
CA GLU A 42 -10.92 31.60 6.49
C GLU A 42 -11.39 30.20 6.93
N ASP A 43 -12.40 30.11 7.79
CA ASP A 43 -12.96 28.83 8.22
C ASP A 43 -13.74 28.15 7.07
N GLN A 44 -14.33 28.95 6.18
CA GLN A 44 -14.98 28.46 4.96
C GLN A 44 -13.95 28.09 3.89
N SER A 45 -12.85 28.83 3.76
CA SER A 45 -11.78 28.49 2.79
C SER A 45 -11.05 27.20 3.12
N MET A 46 -11.00 26.81 4.40
CA MET A 46 -10.45 25.53 4.85
C MET A 46 -11.24 24.31 4.33
N PHE A 47 -12.53 24.46 4.01
CA PHE A 47 -13.36 23.41 3.42
C PHE A 47 -13.47 23.48 1.89
N ILE A 48 -13.14 24.64 1.28
CA ILE A 48 -13.12 24.79 -0.20
C ILE A 48 -11.83 24.22 -0.81
N LEU A 49 -10.76 24.10 -0.02
CA LEU A 49 -9.48 23.53 -0.48
C LEU A 49 -9.45 22.00 -0.49
N SER A 50 -10.47 21.31 0.04
CA SER A 50 -10.66 19.89 -0.25
C SER A 50 -11.27 19.78 -1.64
N LEU A 51 -10.41 19.75 -2.66
CA LEU A 51 -10.79 19.36 -4.02
C LEU A 51 -11.68 18.13 -3.95
N ASP A 52 -12.95 18.29 -4.32
CA ASP A 52 -13.90 17.20 -4.40
C ASP A 52 -13.35 16.16 -5.40
N PRO A 53 -13.09 14.90 -4.96
CA PRO A 53 -12.60 13.84 -5.83
C PRO A 53 -13.51 13.57 -7.05
N TYR A 54 -14.74 14.08 -7.05
CA TYR A 54 -15.72 13.91 -8.13
C TYR A 54 -15.85 15.12 -9.08
N GLU A 55 -15.31 16.29 -8.73
CA GLU A 55 -15.35 17.48 -9.63
C GLU A 55 -14.28 17.42 -10.72
N LYS A 56 -13.11 16.85 -10.41
CA LYS A 56 -12.09 16.46 -11.38
C LYS A 56 -11.52 15.12 -10.94
N PRO A 57 -11.79 14.01 -11.65
CA PRO A 57 -11.07 12.78 -11.38
C PRO A 57 -9.58 13.09 -11.57
N LEU A 58 -8.81 13.01 -10.47
CA LEU A 58 -7.37 13.18 -10.55
C LEU A 58 -6.86 12.21 -11.60
N LYS A 59 -6.19 12.76 -12.60
CA LYS A 59 -5.55 11.93 -13.61
C LYS A 59 -4.56 11.06 -12.87
N TRP A 60 -4.57 9.75 -13.10
CA TRP A 60 -3.73 8.82 -12.33
C TRP A 60 -2.23 9.10 -12.46
N TRP A 61 -1.82 9.91 -13.45
CA TRP A 61 -0.46 10.43 -13.65
C TRP A 61 -0.14 11.75 -12.92
N GLU A 62 -1.12 12.39 -12.28
CA GLU A 62 -0.94 13.56 -11.40
C GLU A 62 -0.74 13.17 -9.93
N ASN A 63 -0.98 11.90 -9.58
CA ASN A 63 -0.78 11.39 -8.22
C ASN A 63 0.69 11.14 -7.89
N GLU A 64 1.06 11.28 -6.60
CA GLU A 64 2.34 10.78 -6.09
C GLU A 64 2.53 9.29 -6.46
N HIS A 65 3.79 8.91 -6.70
CA HIS A 65 4.14 7.55 -7.08
C HIS A 65 3.59 6.53 -6.07
N VAL A 66 3.03 5.42 -6.58
CA VAL A 66 2.49 4.36 -5.73
C VAL A 66 3.64 3.70 -4.97
N LYS A 67 3.67 3.91 -3.65
CA LYS A 67 4.62 3.31 -2.72
C LYS A 67 4.10 1.96 -2.27
N TYR A 68 4.87 0.89 -2.49
CA TYR A 68 4.53 -0.45 -2.03
C TYR A 68 5.60 -0.99 -1.09
N ALA A 69 5.18 -1.44 0.10
CA ALA A 69 6.07 -2.07 1.07
C ALA A 69 6.02 -3.59 0.91
N ILE A 70 7.14 -4.19 0.47
CA ILE A 70 7.23 -5.64 0.35
C ILE A 70 7.43 -6.25 1.73
N ASN A 71 6.50 -7.13 2.13
CA ASN A 71 6.55 -7.82 3.42
C ASN A 71 6.95 -9.31 3.32
N TYR A 72 7.01 -9.87 2.11
CA TYR A 72 7.43 -11.26 1.94
C TYR A 72 8.93 -11.40 2.23
N LYS A 73 9.29 -12.15 3.28
CA LYS A 73 10.65 -12.16 3.87
C LYS A 73 11.79 -12.33 2.84
N PRO A 74 11.78 -13.34 1.95
CA PRO A 74 12.88 -13.54 1.00
C PRO A 74 13.07 -12.36 0.04
N VAL A 75 11.96 -11.80 -0.43
CA VAL A 75 12.00 -10.67 -1.38
C VAL A 75 12.31 -9.37 -0.65
N LYS A 76 11.81 -9.19 0.57
CA LYS A 76 12.08 -8.02 1.41
C LYS A 76 13.58 -7.83 1.61
N SER A 77 14.28 -8.86 2.07
CA SER A 77 15.74 -8.79 2.28
C SER A 77 16.47 -8.46 0.98
N ARG A 78 16.04 -9.06 -0.13
CA ARG A 78 16.67 -8.85 -1.44
C ARG A 78 16.47 -7.43 -1.96
N VAL A 79 15.27 -6.89 -1.84
CA VAL A 79 14.95 -5.53 -2.28
C VAL A 79 15.67 -4.51 -1.39
N GLN A 80 15.73 -4.75 -0.09
CA GLN A 80 16.49 -3.92 0.85
C GLN A 80 18.00 -3.94 0.54
N GLU A 81 18.57 -5.06 0.13
CA GLU A 81 19.96 -5.14 -0.34
C GLU A 81 20.19 -4.33 -1.63
N LEU A 82 19.25 -4.42 -2.58
CA LEU A 82 19.38 -3.76 -3.90
C LEU A 82 19.12 -2.26 -3.88
N MET A 83 18.21 -1.79 -3.03
CA MET A 83 17.72 -0.39 -3.04
C MET A 83 17.89 0.32 -1.70
N GLY A 84 18.38 -0.37 -0.66
CA GLY A 84 18.53 0.17 0.70
C GLY A 84 17.23 0.20 1.52
N SER A 85 16.06 -0.02 0.91
CA SER A 85 14.77 -0.05 1.59
C SER A 85 13.85 -1.11 0.98
N ASN A 86 12.81 -1.53 1.72
CA ASN A 86 11.80 -2.47 1.22
C ASN A 86 10.57 -1.78 0.58
N ILE A 87 10.65 -0.45 0.39
CA ILE A 87 9.60 0.37 -0.21
C ILE A 87 9.97 0.63 -1.68
N ILE A 88 9.07 0.24 -2.57
CA ILE A 88 9.23 0.36 -4.02
C ILE A 88 8.26 1.41 -4.56
N HIS A 89 8.75 2.25 -5.47
CA HIS A 89 7.92 3.17 -6.26
C HIS A 89 7.64 2.54 -7.63
N LEU A 90 6.50 1.85 -7.76
CA LEU A 90 6.21 1.05 -8.96
C LEU A 90 5.90 1.90 -10.19
N THR A 91 5.38 3.10 -9.98
CA THR A 91 4.97 4.02 -11.06
C THR A 91 6.04 5.04 -11.41
N ASP A 92 7.14 5.11 -10.64
CA ASP A 92 8.27 5.98 -10.93
C ASP A 92 9.21 5.29 -11.92
N ARG A 93 9.32 5.86 -13.12
CA ARG A 93 10.16 5.34 -14.19
C ARG A 93 11.64 5.35 -13.83
N GLU A 94 12.12 6.43 -13.22
CA GLU A 94 13.54 6.58 -12.87
C GLU A 94 13.90 5.59 -11.75
N TYR A 95 13.02 5.46 -10.75
CA TYR A 95 13.17 4.43 -9.71
C TYR A 95 13.25 3.02 -10.32
N MET A 96 12.34 2.66 -11.21
CA MET A 96 12.29 1.33 -11.82
C MET A 96 13.49 1.04 -12.72
N LYS A 97 14.06 2.07 -13.35
CA LYS A 97 15.30 1.96 -14.14
C LYS A 97 16.49 1.63 -13.23
N ILE A 98 16.68 2.39 -12.16
CA ILE A 98 17.73 2.15 -11.15
C ILE A 98 17.58 0.75 -10.55
N PHE A 99 16.35 0.37 -10.17
CA PHE A 99 16.06 -0.94 -9.61
C PHE A 99 16.47 -2.08 -10.55
N THR A 100 16.13 -1.96 -11.84
CA THR A 100 16.49 -2.95 -12.86
C THR A 100 18.00 -3.06 -13.06
N ASP A 101 18.70 -1.92 -13.06
CA ASP A 101 20.16 -1.90 -13.22
C ASP A 101 20.87 -2.52 -12.02
N ASN A 102 20.38 -2.28 -10.80
CA ASN A 102 20.91 -2.92 -9.59
C ASN A 102 20.70 -4.44 -9.60
N ILE A 103 19.53 -4.92 -10.04
CA ILE A 103 19.26 -6.35 -10.23
C ILE A 103 20.29 -6.96 -11.20
N ARG A 104 20.45 -6.35 -12.38
CA ARG A 104 21.38 -6.81 -13.42
C ARG A 104 22.82 -6.84 -12.92
N LYS A 105 23.25 -5.78 -12.23
CA LYS A 105 24.59 -5.67 -11.64
C LYS A 105 24.83 -6.81 -10.66
N SER A 106 23.94 -7.02 -9.70
CA SER A 106 24.10 -8.07 -8.70
C SER A 106 24.14 -9.48 -9.33
N TYR A 107 23.35 -9.73 -10.37
CA TYR A 107 23.47 -11.00 -11.12
C TYR A 107 24.83 -11.14 -11.80
N ARG A 108 25.32 -10.09 -12.46
CA ARG A 108 26.66 -10.11 -13.10
C ARG A 108 27.76 -10.38 -12.08
N ASP A 109 27.74 -9.69 -10.95
CA ASP A 109 28.74 -9.85 -9.89
C ASP A 109 28.74 -11.29 -9.34
N ALA A 110 27.55 -11.88 -9.18
CA ALA A 110 27.42 -13.28 -8.77
C ALA A 110 27.95 -14.25 -9.84
N GLN A 111 27.74 -13.98 -11.13
CA GLN A 111 28.30 -14.81 -12.20
C GLN A 111 29.82 -14.71 -12.28
N LEU A 112 30.37 -13.50 -12.22
CA LEU A 112 31.82 -13.27 -12.21
C LEU A 112 32.48 -13.97 -11.02
N SER A 113 31.88 -13.87 -9.84
CA SER A 113 32.36 -14.57 -8.64
C SER A 113 32.37 -16.09 -8.81
N ARG A 114 31.40 -16.67 -9.52
CA ARG A 114 31.36 -18.11 -9.82
C ARG A 114 32.44 -18.52 -10.82
N ILE A 115 32.66 -17.71 -11.86
CA ILE A 115 33.70 -17.93 -12.85
C ILE A 115 35.07 -17.88 -12.19
N GLU A 116 35.31 -16.90 -11.32
CA GLU A 116 36.60 -16.73 -10.65
C GLU A 116 36.91 -17.91 -9.71
N LYS A 117 35.94 -18.31 -8.88
CA LYS A 117 36.07 -19.53 -8.05
C LYS A 117 36.35 -20.78 -8.90
N LYS A 118 35.73 -20.90 -10.07
CA LYS A 118 35.99 -22.01 -11.00
C LYS A 118 37.42 -21.96 -11.53
N LYS A 119 37.94 -20.78 -11.90
CA LYS A 119 39.34 -20.61 -12.32
C LYS A 119 40.31 -20.97 -11.21
N GLU A 120 40.06 -20.53 -9.98
CA GLU A 120 40.87 -20.89 -8.81
C GLU A 120 40.88 -22.41 -8.58
N TRP A 121 39.72 -23.05 -8.66
CA TRP A 121 39.60 -24.50 -8.54
C TRP A 121 40.36 -25.24 -9.65
N VAL A 122 40.21 -24.82 -10.92
CA VAL A 122 40.96 -25.40 -12.05
C VAL A 122 42.46 -25.21 -11.85
N LYS A 123 42.91 -24.01 -11.46
CA LYS A 123 44.33 -23.71 -11.20
C LYS A 123 44.89 -24.57 -10.07
N SER A 124 44.11 -24.80 -9.02
CA SER A 124 44.49 -25.67 -7.90
C SER A 124 44.54 -27.15 -8.30
N MET A 125 43.66 -27.60 -9.19
CA MET A 125 43.50 -29.02 -9.53
C MET A 125 44.42 -29.46 -10.68
N PHE A 126 44.67 -28.59 -11.66
CA PHE A 126 45.43 -28.94 -12.87
C PHE A 126 46.76 -28.19 -13.01
N GLY A 127 47.14 -27.36 -12.02
CA GLY A 127 48.35 -26.54 -12.08
C GLY A 127 48.31 -25.46 -13.18
N SER A 128 49.35 -24.63 -13.27
CA SER A 128 49.43 -23.50 -14.22
C SER A 128 49.53 -23.90 -15.70
N PHE A 129 49.46 -25.20 -16.02
CA PHE A 129 49.82 -25.75 -17.32
C PHE A 129 48.73 -25.57 -18.40
N ILE A 130 47.45 -25.36 -18.01
CA ILE A 130 46.32 -25.32 -18.96
C ILE A 130 45.89 -23.89 -19.34
N LEU A 131 46.35 -22.85 -18.64
CA LEU A 131 45.86 -21.47 -18.84
C LEU A 131 46.64 -20.63 -19.87
N LYS A 132 47.65 -21.19 -20.55
CA LYS A 132 48.47 -20.43 -21.51
C LYS A 132 47.90 -20.35 -22.93
N ASP A 133 46.95 -21.20 -23.29
CA ASP A 133 46.54 -21.33 -24.70
C ASP A 133 45.10 -20.85 -24.89
N ASN A 134 44.95 -19.54 -25.15
CA ASN A 134 43.94 -18.94 -26.03
C ASN A 134 43.96 -17.41 -25.85
N ILE A 135 44.88 -16.77 -26.58
CA ILE A 135 44.78 -15.38 -27.05
C ILE A 135 44.37 -15.45 -28.52
#